data_AF-A0A2R3QAJ6-F1
#
_entry.id   AF-A0A2R3QAJ6-F1
#
_cell.length_a   1.000
_cell.length_b   1.000
_cell.length_c   1.000
_cell.angle_alpha   90.00
_cell.angle_beta   90.00
_cell.angle_gamma   90.00
#
_symmetry.space_group_name_H-M   'P 1'
#
loop_
_entity.id
_entity.type
_entity.pdbx_description
1 polymer ?
#
loop_
_entity_poly.entity_id
_entity_poly.type
_entity_poly.pdbx_seq_one_letter_code
_entity_poly.pdbx_strand_id
1 'polypeptide(L)'
;MKSRVVRALTAADFFVEPNVTHKDIHGKARGIDLTAETAGGLNRRGVCVKTTFVIQTINNAFPIVLLTERPSTPNADFESYIKFGTSPVPCPFLDQIQPYEERAADWHNLFSEICALSKLHGQDEFTACQPDDIYSSLLKASQYTEDEVGAFSAWITEETGRYWRLFFWHPMVVVSGQLLTAKVTADGAVQLQEVPLARLEFNWHDGEDRKTTVVEVIREDFLLERLDSIRVQDDAIEARIHAIKLGHEPEAD
;
A
#
# COMPACT_ATOMS: atom_id res chain seq x y z
N MET A 1 18.70 3.75 -6.56
CA MET A 1 17.48 4.11 -5.81
C MET A 1 17.23 3.14 -4.67
N LYS A 2 16.87 1.87 -4.95
CA LYS A 2 16.66 0.81 -3.95
C LYS A 2 17.59 0.81 -2.74
N SER A 3 18.91 0.86 -2.94
CA SER A 3 19.89 0.90 -1.85
C SER A 3 19.78 2.13 -0.94
N ARG A 4 19.37 3.29 -1.49
CA ARG A 4 19.11 4.51 -0.71
C ARG A 4 17.85 4.36 0.14
N VAL A 5 16.79 3.81 -0.44
CA VAL A 5 15.52 3.52 0.26
C VAL A 5 15.76 2.56 1.42
N VAL A 6 16.44 1.43 1.16
CA VAL A 6 16.80 0.47 2.23
C VAL A 6 17.57 1.15 3.35
N ARG A 7 18.62 1.92 3.02
CA ARG A 7 19.42 2.62 4.03
C ARG A 7 18.59 3.62 4.84
N ALA A 8 17.70 4.37 4.18
CA ALA A 8 16.86 5.36 4.83
C ALA A 8 15.87 4.70 5.81
N LEU A 9 15.22 3.61 5.38
CA LEU A 9 14.28 2.85 6.21
C LEU A 9 14.98 2.18 7.40
N THR A 10 16.13 1.53 7.18
CA THR A 10 16.91 0.94 8.28
C THR A 10 17.37 1.99 9.29
N ALA A 11 17.78 3.18 8.83
CA ALA A 11 18.16 4.27 9.72
C ALA A 11 16.97 4.88 10.49
N ALA A 12 15.74 4.63 10.04
CA ALA A 12 14.49 5.04 10.67
C ALA A 12 13.85 3.89 11.48
N ASP A 13 14.63 2.87 11.85
CA ASP A 13 14.19 1.72 12.66
C ASP A 13 13.04 0.91 12.04
N PHE A 14 13.06 0.73 10.72
CA PHE A 14 12.25 -0.29 10.05
C PHE A 14 13.04 -1.60 9.91
N PHE A 15 12.36 -2.73 10.11
CA PHE A 15 12.82 -4.01 9.60
C PHE A 15 12.61 -4.01 8.09
N VAL A 16 13.69 -4.22 7.33
CA VAL A 16 13.67 -4.15 5.87
C VAL A 16 14.18 -5.45 5.30
N GLU A 17 13.38 -6.07 4.43
CA GLU A 17 13.78 -7.27 3.69
C GLU A 17 13.95 -6.91 2.20
N PRO A 18 15.18 -6.76 1.70
CA PRO A 18 15.41 -6.46 0.29
C PRO A 18 15.39 -7.72 -0.58
N ASN A 19 14.97 -7.54 -1.84
CA ASN A 19 14.94 -8.58 -2.88
C ASN A 19 14.06 -9.79 -2.53
N VAL A 20 12.89 -9.54 -1.95
CA VAL A 20 11.93 -10.59 -1.62
C VAL A 20 11.51 -11.32 -2.90
N THR A 21 11.67 -12.63 -2.92
CA THR A 21 11.28 -13.48 -4.04
C THR A 21 10.16 -14.40 -3.59
N HIS A 22 9.09 -14.43 -4.37
CA HIS A 22 7.96 -15.34 -4.17
C HIS A 22 7.64 -16.07 -5.47
N LYS A 23 6.80 -17.10 -5.37
CA LYS A 23 6.25 -17.78 -6.56
C LYS A 23 4.85 -17.25 -6.78
N ASP A 24 4.53 -16.86 -8.01
CA ASP A 24 3.12 -16.63 -8.37
C ASP A 24 2.34 -17.96 -8.39
N ILE A 25 1.02 -17.87 -8.56
CA ILE A 25 0.12 -19.03 -8.63
C ILE A 25 0.49 -20.05 -9.73
N HIS A 26 1.29 -19.64 -10.73
CA HIS A 26 1.79 -20.51 -11.80
C HIS A 26 3.20 -21.06 -11.51
N GLY A 27 3.75 -20.79 -10.33
CA GLY A 27 5.07 -21.25 -9.90
C GLY A 27 6.23 -20.43 -10.45
N LYS A 28 5.98 -19.32 -11.15
CA LYS A 28 7.04 -18.46 -11.70
C LYS A 28 7.55 -17.52 -10.60
N ALA A 29 8.88 -17.41 -10.51
CA ALA A 29 9.52 -16.50 -9.57
C ALA A 29 9.19 -15.04 -9.91
N ARG A 30 8.73 -14.30 -8.90
CA ARG A 30 8.45 -12.87 -8.93
C ARG A 30 9.26 -12.19 -7.83
N GLY A 31 9.68 -10.95 -8.12
CA GLY A 31 10.52 -10.17 -7.22
C GLY A 31 9.81 -8.92 -6.74
N ILE A 32 9.77 -8.72 -5.42
CA ILE A 32 9.51 -7.44 -4.78
C ILE A 32 10.84 -6.78 -4.46
N ASP A 33 10.92 -5.46 -4.66
CA ASP A 33 12.17 -4.76 -4.40
C ASP A 33 12.53 -4.82 -2.92
N LEU A 34 11.58 -4.50 -2.04
CA LEU A 34 11.71 -4.74 -0.62
C LEU A 34 10.34 -4.79 0.06
N THR A 35 10.28 -5.46 1.20
CA THR A 35 9.23 -5.23 2.20
C THR A 35 9.82 -4.46 3.38
N ALA A 36 8.97 -3.72 4.08
CA ALA A 36 9.35 -3.06 5.31
C ALA A 36 8.25 -3.17 6.37
N GLU A 37 8.66 -3.25 7.62
CA GLU A 37 7.79 -3.27 8.80
C GLU A 37 8.41 -2.41 9.90
N THR A 38 7.59 -1.82 10.75
CA THR A 38 8.10 -1.05 11.88
C THR A 38 8.82 -1.99 12.86
N ALA A 39 10.01 -1.62 13.33
CA ALA A 39 10.74 -2.46 14.28
C ALA A 39 10.19 -2.43 15.71
N GLY A 40 9.24 -1.52 15.97
CA GLY A 40 8.55 -1.36 17.25
C GLY A 40 7.71 -2.59 17.60
N GLY A 41 8.08 -3.23 18.71
CA GLY A 41 7.43 -4.45 19.22
C GLY A 41 6.06 -4.19 19.83
N LEU A 42 5.32 -5.29 20.01
CA LEU A 42 4.03 -5.41 20.71
C LEU A 42 3.94 -4.48 21.93
N ASN A 43 3.43 -3.27 21.75
CA ASN A 43 3.29 -2.31 22.84
C ASN A 43 2.23 -2.78 23.84
N ARG A 44 1.38 -3.72 23.42
CA ARG A 44 0.18 -4.14 24.14
C ARG A 44 0.07 -5.65 24.14
N ARG A 45 0.05 -6.24 25.34
CA ARG A 45 0.07 -7.71 25.49
C ARG A 45 -1.17 -8.32 24.84
N GLY A 46 -0.96 -9.34 24.01
CA GLY A 46 -2.07 -10.09 23.42
C GLY A 46 -2.78 -9.38 22.26
N VAL A 47 -2.30 -8.20 21.82
CA VAL A 47 -2.78 -7.45 20.66
C VAL A 47 -1.61 -7.14 19.74
N CYS A 48 -1.83 -7.13 18.43
CA CYS A 48 -0.84 -6.69 17.46
C CYS A 48 -1.51 -6.04 16.26
N VAL A 49 -1.13 -4.81 15.97
CA VAL A 49 -1.48 -4.13 14.71
C VAL A 49 -0.19 -3.85 13.97
N LYS A 50 -0.15 -4.16 12.67
CA LYS A 50 1.07 -4.04 11.87
C LYS A 50 0.74 -3.71 10.43
N THR A 51 1.55 -2.86 9.81
CA THR A 51 1.61 -2.69 8.36
C THR A 51 2.87 -3.30 7.78
N THR A 52 2.72 -4.16 6.79
CA THR A 52 3.79 -4.58 5.89
C THR A 52 3.74 -3.72 4.64
N PHE A 53 4.74 -2.87 4.46
CA PHE A 53 4.88 -2.04 3.25
C PHE A 53 5.49 -2.87 2.13
N VAL A 54 4.76 -3.06 1.03
CA VAL A 54 5.22 -3.81 -0.15
C VAL A 54 5.73 -2.81 -1.18
N ILE A 55 7.04 -2.65 -1.28
CA ILE A 55 7.64 -1.52 -2.00
C ILE A 55 8.31 -1.98 -3.31
N GLN A 56 7.92 -1.32 -4.41
CA GLN A 56 8.66 -1.31 -5.67
C GLN A 56 9.33 0.07 -5.87
N THR A 57 10.54 0.09 -6.41
CA THR A 57 11.26 1.35 -6.64
C THR A 57 11.43 1.63 -8.13
N ILE A 58 11.07 2.83 -8.57
CA ILE A 58 11.19 3.27 -9.96
C ILE A 58 12.13 4.47 -10.01
N ASN A 59 13.30 4.24 -10.60
CA ASN A 59 14.31 5.29 -10.79
C ASN A 59 14.01 6.06 -12.09
N ASN A 60 13.01 6.94 -12.04
CA ASN A 60 12.57 7.73 -13.20
C ASN A 60 13.43 8.97 -13.43
N ALA A 61 13.91 9.13 -14.68
CA ALA A 61 14.65 10.33 -15.11
C ALA A 61 13.71 11.49 -15.49
N PHE A 62 12.46 11.18 -15.82
CA PHE A 62 11.44 12.13 -16.23
C PHE A 62 10.20 12.00 -15.33
N PRO A 63 9.32 13.02 -15.28
CA PRO A 63 8.15 13.00 -14.41
C PRO A 63 7.25 11.80 -14.67
N ILE A 64 6.71 11.24 -13.58
CA ILE A 64 5.58 10.31 -13.63
C ILE A 64 4.32 11.11 -13.38
N VAL A 65 3.26 10.82 -14.14
CA VAL A 65 1.99 11.55 -14.06
C VAL A 65 0.87 10.55 -13.81
N LEU A 66 0.09 10.78 -12.75
CA LEU A 66 -1.19 10.10 -12.57
C LEU A 66 -2.26 10.91 -13.31
N LEU A 67 -3.02 10.20 -14.12
CA LEU A 67 -4.02 10.72 -15.05
C LEU A 67 -5.40 10.22 -14.65
N THR A 68 -6.42 10.99 -15.03
CA THR A 68 -7.83 10.65 -14.85
C THR A 68 -8.20 10.40 -13.38
N GLU A 69 -8.59 11.48 -12.71
CA GLU A 69 -9.19 11.38 -11.37
C GLU A 69 -10.40 10.44 -11.41
N ARG A 70 -10.44 9.50 -10.47
CA ARG A 70 -11.54 8.55 -10.41
C ARG A 70 -12.78 9.27 -9.86
N PRO A 71 -13.89 9.35 -10.61
CA PRO A 71 -15.12 9.87 -10.05
C PRO A 71 -15.64 8.87 -9.00
N SER A 72 -16.23 9.40 -7.93
CA SER A 72 -16.99 8.56 -6.99
C SER A 72 -18.04 7.77 -7.78
N THR A 73 -18.01 6.44 -7.65
CA THR A 73 -18.96 5.53 -8.29
C THR A 73 -19.51 4.56 -7.25
N PRO A 74 -20.83 4.29 -7.25
CA PRO A 74 -21.43 3.32 -6.35
C PRO A 74 -20.94 1.88 -6.60
N ASN A 75 -20.25 1.65 -7.71
CA ASN A 75 -19.64 0.37 -8.06
C ASN A 75 -18.15 0.29 -7.69
N ALA A 76 -17.61 1.28 -6.97
CA ALA A 76 -16.24 1.21 -6.47
C ALA A 76 -16.17 0.14 -5.39
N ASP A 77 -15.30 -0.85 -5.56
CA ASP A 77 -15.05 -1.86 -4.55
C ASP A 77 -14.17 -1.27 -3.45
N PHE A 78 -14.80 -0.73 -2.42
CA PHE A 78 -14.14 -0.12 -1.26
C PHE A 78 -13.26 -1.12 -0.48
N GLU A 79 -13.57 -2.42 -0.54
CA GLU A 79 -12.83 -3.45 0.18
C GLU A 79 -11.46 -3.72 -0.44
N SER A 80 -11.31 -3.45 -1.74
CA SER A 80 -10.06 -3.60 -2.48
C SER A 80 -9.01 -2.51 -2.21
N TYR A 81 -9.32 -1.51 -1.38
CA TYR A 81 -8.46 -0.35 -1.13
C TYR A 81 -7.47 -0.57 0.00
N ILE A 82 -7.88 -1.37 1.00
CA ILE A 82 -7.08 -1.68 2.18
C ILE A 82 -7.06 -3.19 2.31
N LYS A 83 -5.89 -3.77 2.09
CA LYS A 83 -5.69 -5.21 2.17
C LYS A 83 -5.29 -5.54 3.60
N PHE A 84 -6.12 -6.29 4.30
CA PHE A 84 -5.89 -6.62 5.70
C PHE A 84 -6.37 -8.02 6.05
N GLY A 85 -5.88 -8.53 7.18
CA GLY A 85 -6.23 -9.81 7.77
C GLY A 85 -6.41 -9.64 9.27
N THR A 86 -7.34 -10.39 9.84
CA THR A 86 -7.59 -10.39 11.30
C THR A 86 -7.47 -11.76 11.91
N SER A 87 -7.19 -11.79 13.21
CA SER A 87 -7.21 -13.00 14.03
C SER A 87 -7.65 -12.65 15.45
N PRO A 88 -8.41 -13.49 16.17
CA PRO A 88 -9.04 -14.74 15.70
C PRO A 88 -10.14 -14.51 14.64
N VAL A 89 -10.64 -15.62 14.08
CA VAL A 89 -11.84 -15.65 13.23
C VAL A 89 -12.92 -16.47 13.97
N PRO A 90 -14.11 -15.91 14.28
CA PRO A 90 -14.52 -14.52 14.03
C PRO A 90 -13.73 -13.51 14.89
N CYS A 91 -13.58 -12.29 14.37
CA CYS A 91 -12.78 -11.25 14.99
C CYS A 91 -13.63 -10.38 15.95
N PRO A 92 -13.30 -10.32 17.25
CA PRO A 92 -14.16 -9.72 18.28
C PRO A 92 -14.19 -8.18 18.29
N PHE A 93 -13.31 -7.51 17.55
CA PHE A 93 -13.22 -6.05 17.53
C PHE A 93 -13.73 -5.40 16.24
N LEU A 94 -14.05 -6.18 15.20
CA LEU A 94 -14.45 -5.62 13.89
C LEU A 94 -15.78 -4.86 13.92
N ASP A 95 -16.67 -5.13 14.87
CA ASP A 95 -17.91 -4.36 15.01
C ASP A 95 -17.67 -2.93 15.52
N GLN A 96 -16.52 -2.69 16.17
CA GLN A 96 -16.17 -1.40 16.81
C GLN A 96 -15.00 -0.68 16.12
N ILE A 97 -14.24 -1.40 15.30
CA ILE A 97 -13.09 -0.91 14.57
C ILE A 97 -13.28 -1.30 13.12
N GLN A 98 -13.60 -0.30 12.30
CA GLN A 98 -13.81 -0.46 10.87
C GLN A 98 -12.50 -0.12 10.15
N PRO A 99 -11.67 -1.11 9.72
CA PRO A 99 -10.32 -0.85 9.23
C PRO A 99 -10.27 0.16 8.06
N TYR A 100 -11.32 0.18 7.24
CA TYR A 100 -11.46 1.12 6.13
C TYR A 100 -11.61 2.58 6.57
N GLU A 101 -12.34 2.82 7.67
CA GLU A 101 -12.52 4.15 8.24
C GLU A 101 -11.26 4.59 9.00
N GLU A 102 -10.66 3.68 9.77
CA GLU A 102 -9.48 3.95 10.59
C GLU A 102 -8.26 4.38 9.77
N ARG A 103 -8.14 3.86 8.55
CA ARG A 103 -7.04 4.17 7.63
C ARG A 103 -7.28 5.41 6.77
N ALA A 104 -8.44 6.06 6.94
CA ALA A 104 -8.82 7.29 6.24
C ALA A 104 -8.51 7.20 4.74
N ALA A 105 -9.09 6.21 4.06
CA ALA A 105 -8.97 6.08 2.61
C ALA A 105 -9.38 7.42 1.96
N ASP A 106 -8.39 8.18 1.49
CA ASP A 106 -8.63 9.52 0.96
C ASP A 106 -8.88 9.43 -0.55
N TRP A 107 -10.15 9.63 -0.88
CA TRP A 107 -10.76 9.52 -2.19
C TRP A 107 -10.51 10.74 -3.10
N HIS A 108 -10.01 11.85 -2.57
CA HIS A 108 -9.88 13.10 -3.32
C HIS A 108 -8.58 13.16 -4.15
N ASN A 109 -7.78 12.09 -4.09
CA ASN A 109 -6.49 11.97 -4.77
C ASN A 109 -6.26 10.55 -5.31
N LEU A 110 -7.33 9.94 -5.86
CA LEU A 110 -7.34 8.64 -6.49
C LEU A 110 -7.46 8.77 -8.01
N PHE A 111 -6.61 8.05 -8.72
CA PHE A 111 -6.50 8.06 -10.18
C PHE A 111 -6.64 6.65 -10.74
N SER A 112 -7.03 6.53 -12.00
CA SER A 112 -7.13 5.23 -12.70
C SER A 112 -6.05 5.01 -13.75
N GLU A 113 -5.25 6.02 -14.05
CA GLU A 113 -4.24 5.95 -15.11
C GLU A 113 -2.91 6.53 -14.63
N ILE A 114 -1.82 6.00 -15.20
CA ILE A 114 -0.46 6.46 -14.91
C ILE A 114 0.37 6.41 -16.19
N CYS A 115 1.23 7.40 -16.38
CA CYS A 115 2.21 7.41 -17.45
C CYS A 115 3.54 8.01 -16.97
N ALA A 116 4.59 7.78 -17.74
CA ALA A 116 5.82 8.57 -17.63
C ALA A 116 5.86 9.59 -18.76
N LEU A 117 6.47 10.73 -18.50
CA LEU A 117 6.90 11.62 -19.57
C LEU A 117 8.25 11.15 -20.11
N SER A 118 8.53 11.46 -21.36
CA SER A 118 9.82 11.21 -22.00
C SER A 118 10.14 12.34 -22.97
N LYS A 119 11.42 12.58 -23.23
CA LYS A 119 11.85 13.47 -24.32
C LYS A 119 12.36 12.63 -25.48
N LEU A 120 11.87 12.92 -26.68
CA LEU A 120 12.47 12.42 -27.90
C LEU A 120 13.80 13.15 -28.15
N HIS A 121 14.81 12.43 -28.64
CA HIS A 121 16.13 13.02 -28.88
C HIS A 121 16.03 14.20 -29.86
N GLY A 122 16.48 15.37 -29.41
CA GLY A 122 16.45 16.60 -30.22
C GLY A 122 15.13 17.39 -30.19
N GLN A 123 14.16 17.00 -29.34
CA GLN A 123 12.95 17.78 -29.11
C GLN A 123 12.89 18.33 -27.68
N ASP A 124 12.41 19.56 -27.52
CA ASP A 124 12.17 20.19 -26.22
C ASP A 124 10.81 19.83 -25.61
N GLU A 125 9.95 19.16 -26.37
CA GLU A 125 8.62 18.73 -25.95
C GLU A 125 8.65 17.38 -25.23
N PHE A 126 7.75 17.21 -24.25
CA PHE A 126 7.53 15.94 -23.57
C PHE A 126 6.46 15.12 -24.28
N THR A 127 6.72 13.83 -24.43
CA THR A 127 5.74 12.84 -24.91
C THR A 127 5.36 11.90 -23.76
N ALA A 128 4.06 11.66 -23.60
CA ALA A 128 3.57 10.65 -22.67
C ALA A 128 3.90 9.24 -23.20
N CYS A 129 4.46 8.39 -22.34
CA CYS A 129 4.69 6.98 -22.61
C CYS A 129 4.20 6.13 -21.44
N GLN A 130 3.83 4.88 -21.72
CA GLN A 130 3.55 3.88 -20.69
C GLN A 130 4.73 2.91 -20.66
N PRO A 131 5.78 3.18 -19.85
CA PRO A 131 6.88 2.25 -19.77
C PRO A 131 6.43 0.95 -19.09
N ASP A 132 6.81 -0.18 -19.69
CA ASP A 132 6.53 -1.53 -19.20
C ASP A 132 6.95 -1.72 -17.73
N ASP A 133 8.00 -1.01 -17.30
CA ASP A 133 8.52 -1.07 -15.94
C ASP A 133 7.53 -0.56 -14.88
N ILE A 134 6.70 0.46 -15.20
CA ILE A 134 5.67 0.96 -14.26
C ILE A 134 4.59 -0.09 -14.07
N TYR A 135 4.03 -0.59 -15.18
CA TYR A 135 2.99 -1.62 -15.13
C TYR A 135 3.49 -2.89 -14.43
N SER A 136 4.70 -3.33 -14.76
CA SER A 136 5.35 -4.48 -14.13
C SER A 136 5.52 -4.29 -12.62
N SER A 137 5.89 -3.09 -12.17
CA SER A 137 6.03 -2.77 -10.74
C SER A 137 4.68 -2.80 -10.03
N LEU A 138 3.65 -2.16 -10.60
CA LEU A 138 2.30 -2.16 -10.05
C LEU A 138 1.74 -3.59 -9.92
N LEU A 139 1.89 -4.39 -10.97
CA LEU A 139 1.44 -5.77 -10.99
C LEU A 139 2.14 -6.62 -9.94
N LYS A 140 3.47 -6.53 -9.84
CA LYS A 140 4.24 -7.28 -8.84
C LYS A 140 3.80 -6.92 -7.42
N ALA A 141 3.69 -5.63 -7.09
CA ALA A 141 3.28 -5.19 -5.77
C ALA A 141 1.86 -5.68 -5.43
N SER A 142 0.94 -5.60 -6.39
CA SER A 142 -0.45 -6.01 -6.23
C SER A 142 -0.59 -7.53 -6.04
N GLN A 143 0.07 -8.32 -6.88
CA GLN A 143 0.09 -9.78 -6.79
C GLN A 143 0.63 -10.26 -5.45
N TYR A 144 1.80 -9.76 -5.06
CA TYR A 144 2.41 -10.13 -3.78
C TYR A 144 1.53 -9.77 -2.59
N THR A 145 0.86 -8.61 -2.64
CA THR A 145 -0.07 -8.19 -1.59
C THR A 145 -1.24 -9.17 -1.45
N GLU A 146 -1.86 -9.60 -2.55
CA GLU A 146 -2.94 -10.61 -2.51
C GLU A 146 -2.44 -11.97 -2.02
N ASP A 147 -1.26 -12.40 -2.48
CA ASP A 147 -0.64 -13.67 -2.07
C ASP A 147 -0.40 -13.70 -0.56
N GLU A 148 0.12 -12.62 0.03
CA GLU A 148 0.37 -12.51 1.46
C GLU A 148 -0.93 -12.48 2.28
N VAL A 149 -1.97 -11.78 1.80
CA VAL A 149 -3.31 -11.80 2.44
C VAL A 149 -3.88 -13.22 2.42
N GLY A 150 -3.74 -13.93 1.30
CA GLY A 150 -4.16 -15.33 1.16
C GLY A 150 -3.38 -16.27 2.08
N ALA A 151 -2.05 -16.11 2.14
CA ALA A 151 -1.18 -16.89 3.01
C ALA A 151 -1.50 -16.66 4.50
N PHE A 152 -1.76 -15.41 4.90
CA PHE A 152 -2.20 -15.10 6.24
C PHE A 152 -3.55 -15.75 6.57
N SER A 153 -4.50 -15.67 5.64
CA SER A 153 -5.82 -16.30 5.80
C SER A 153 -5.72 -17.82 5.99
N ALA A 154 -4.79 -18.48 5.30
CA ALA A 154 -4.51 -19.89 5.51
C ALA A 154 -3.87 -20.13 6.89
N TRP A 155 -2.90 -19.31 7.29
CA TRP A 155 -2.18 -19.43 8.56
C TRP A 155 -3.10 -19.34 9.79
N ILE A 156 -4.07 -18.42 9.78
CA ILE A 156 -4.96 -18.20 10.94
C ILE A 156 -6.00 -19.30 11.16
N THR A 157 -6.17 -20.25 10.23
CA THR A 157 -7.16 -21.34 10.36
C THR A 157 -6.87 -22.26 11.55
N GLU A 158 -5.62 -22.31 12.02
CA GLU A 158 -5.17 -23.14 13.15
C GLU A 158 -4.92 -22.31 14.43
N GLU A 159 -5.24 -21.01 14.43
CA GLU A 159 -4.89 -20.11 15.52
C GLU A 159 -5.83 -20.27 16.74
N THR A 160 -5.24 -20.35 17.93
CA THR A 160 -5.92 -20.58 19.22
C THR A 160 -6.73 -19.38 19.78
N GLY A 161 -6.76 -18.25 19.07
CA GLY A 161 -7.46 -17.01 19.46
C GLY A 161 -6.87 -16.23 20.65
N ARG A 162 -5.73 -16.66 21.18
CA ARG A 162 -5.02 -15.99 22.28
C ARG A 162 -4.60 -14.55 21.95
N TYR A 163 -4.26 -14.29 20.70
CA TYR A 163 -3.77 -12.98 20.23
C TYR A 163 -4.77 -12.36 19.27
N TRP A 164 -5.06 -11.07 19.48
CA TRP A 164 -5.92 -10.29 18.59
C TRP A 164 -5.01 -9.55 17.61
N ARG A 165 -5.09 -9.88 16.33
CA ARG A 165 -4.21 -9.32 15.29
C ARG A 165 -5.03 -8.61 14.23
N LEU A 166 -4.51 -7.49 13.77
CA LEU A 166 -4.98 -6.78 12.58
C LEU A 166 -3.75 -6.39 11.75
N PHE A 167 -3.49 -7.13 10.68
CA PHE A 167 -2.34 -6.90 9.82
C PHE A 167 -2.79 -6.31 8.49
N PHE A 168 -2.05 -5.32 8.02
CA PHE A 168 -2.27 -4.63 6.76
C PHE A 168 -1.11 -4.90 5.81
N TRP A 169 -1.41 -5.02 4.53
CA TRP A 169 -0.42 -5.02 3.46
C TRP A 169 -0.64 -3.80 2.59
N HIS A 170 0.38 -2.95 2.50
CA HIS A 170 0.27 -1.63 1.89
C HIS A 170 1.19 -1.55 0.66
N PRO A 171 0.65 -1.77 -0.56
CA PRO A 171 1.45 -1.73 -1.78
C PRO A 171 1.83 -0.29 -2.15
N MET A 172 3.11 -0.10 -2.46
CA MET A 172 3.68 1.20 -2.80
C MET A 172 4.62 1.12 -4.00
N VAL A 173 4.57 2.16 -4.82
CA VAL A 173 5.57 2.45 -5.85
C VAL A 173 6.29 3.74 -5.47
N VAL A 174 7.56 3.63 -5.14
CA VAL A 174 8.41 4.77 -4.80
C VAL A 174 9.09 5.27 -6.06
N VAL A 175 8.97 6.57 -6.35
CA VAL A 175 9.56 7.22 -7.53
C VAL A 175 10.66 8.19 -7.09
N SER A 176 11.79 8.24 -7.82
CA SER A 176 12.92 9.11 -7.47
C SER A 176 12.78 10.55 -7.99
N GLY A 177 12.01 10.74 -9.06
CA GLY A 177 11.84 12.02 -9.73
C GLY A 177 10.52 12.72 -9.36
N GLN A 178 10.09 13.64 -10.23
CA GLN A 178 8.83 14.35 -10.05
C GLN A 178 7.64 13.38 -10.17
N LEU A 179 6.68 13.57 -9.29
CA LEU A 179 5.36 12.95 -9.32
C LEU A 179 4.33 14.05 -9.53
N LEU A 180 3.57 13.94 -10.61
CA LEU A 180 2.55 14.90 -10.99
C LEU A 180 1.18 14.23 -10.98
N THR A 181 0.14 15.02 -10.73
CA THR A 181 -1.25 14.64 -10.95
C THR A 181 -1.86 15.57 -11.98
N ALA A 182 -2.70 15.02 -12.86
CA ALA A 182 -3.46 15.79 -13.83
C ALA A 182 -4.89 15.99 -13.33
N LYS A 183 -5.27 17.24 -13.09
CA LYS A 183 -6.63 17.63 -12.70
C LYS A 183 -7.28 18.46 -13.81
N VAL A 184 -8.56 18.20 -14.07
CA VAL A 184 -9.34 18.99 -15.03
C VAL A 184 -9.95 20.18 -14.31
N THR A 185 -9.64 21.39 -14.77
CA THR A 185 -10.18 22.63 -14.23
C THR A 185 -11.62 22.87 -14.71
N ALA A 186 -12.33 23.81 -14.08
CA ALA A 186 -13.74 24.09 -14.40
C ALA A 186 -13.98 24.56 -15.86
N ASP A 187 -12.96 25.12 -16.51
CA ASP A 187 -12.94 25.52 -17.91
C ASP A 187 -12.49 24.39 -18.87
N GLY A 188 -12.24 23.18 -18.35
CA GLY A 188 -11.86 22.00 -19.12
C GLY A 188 -10.37 21.91 -19.48
N ALA A 189 -9.53 22.81 -18.96
CA ALA A 189 -8.08 22.70 -19.12
C ALA A 189 -7.50 21.61 -18.18
N VAL A 190 -6.36 21.04 -18.58
CA VAL A 190 -5.63 20.09 -17.73
C VAL A 190 -4.53 20.84 -16.99
N GLN A 191 -4.59 20.83 -15.66
CA GLN A 191 -3.55 21.36 -14.81
C GLN A 191 -2.71 20.21 -14.24
N LEU A 192 -1.39 20.29 -14.43
CA LEU A 192 -0.45 19.39 -13.78
C LEU A 192 -0.02 20.00 -12.45
N GLN A 193 -0.11 19.21 -11.39
CA GLN A 193 0.31 19.59 -10.05
C GLN A 193 1.35 18.60 -9.53
N GLU A 194 2.50 19.11 -9.07
CA GLU A 194 3.48 18.30 -8.37
C GLU A 194 2.97 17.93 -6.96
N VAL A 195 3.04 16.65 -6.63
CA VAL A 195 2.54 16.11 -5.36
C VAL A 195 3.57 15.16 -4.74
N PRO A 196 3.64 15.05 -3.41
CA PRO A 196 4.48 14.05 -2.73
C PRO A 196 3.95 12.62 -2.85
N LEU A 197 2.63 12.49 -3.01
CA LEU A 197 1.87 11.24 -2.95
C LEU A 197 0.63 11.34 -3.84
N ALA A 198 0.29 10.26 -4.52
CA ALA A 198 -1.03 10.03 -5.11
C ALA A 198 -1.39 8.54 -5.06
N ARG A 199 -2.67 8.22 -5.24
CA ARG A 199 -3.17 6.83 -5.23
C ARG A 199 -3.61 6.41 -6.62
N LEU A 200 -3.26 5.19 -7.00
CA LEU A 200 -3.65 4.60 -8.27
C LEU A 200 -4.54 3.38 -8.01
N GLU A 201 -5.77 3.41 -8.51
CA GLU A 201 -6.61 2.22 -8.65
C GLU A 201 -6.06 1.39 -9.81
N PHE A 202 -5.40 0.29 -9.49
CA PHE A 202 -4.79 -0.61 -10.46
C PHE A 202 -5.68 -1.84 -10.65
N ASN A 203 -6.25 -1.96 -11.85
CA ASN A 203 -7.05 -3.12 -12.25
C ASN A 203 -6.15 -4.12 -12.98
N TRP A 204 -6.22 -5.38 -12.57
CA TRP A 204 -5.39 -6.45 -13.12
C TRP A 204 -6.12 -7.79 -13.08
N HIS A 205 -5.51 -8.81 -13.67
CA HIS A 205 -6.07 -10.15 -13.75
C HIS A 205 -5.19 -11.16 -13.04
N ASP A 206 -5.83 -11.99 -12.24
CA ASP A 206 -5.24 -13.22 -11.70
C ASP A 206 -5.92 -14.43 -12.36
N GLY A 207 -5.31 -14.92 -13.45
CA GLY A 207 -6.00 -15.84 -14.35
C GLY A 207 -7.29 -15.24 -14.93
N GLU A 208 -8.42 -15.86 -14.66
CA GLU A 208 -9.75 -15.39 -15.09
C GLU A 208 -10.36 -14.36 -14.13
N ASP A 209 -9.83 -14.24 -12.91
CA ASP A 209 -10.38 -13.36 -11.89
C ASP A 209 -9.92 -11.91 -12.11
N ARG A 210 -10.88 -10.99 -12.08
CA ARG A 210 -10.60 -9.55 -12.09
C ARG A 210 -10.28 -9.11 -10.67
N LYS A 211 -9.16 -8.41 -10.52
CA LYS A 211 -8.67 -7.90 -9.24
C LYS A 211 -8.46 -6.39 -9.35
N THR A 212 -8.69 -5.72 -8.23
CA THR A 212 -8.39 -4.31 -8.05
C THR A 212 -7.50 -4.17 -6.82
N THR A 213 -6.45 -3.35 -6.97
CA THR A 213 -5.56 -3.00 -5.88
C THR A 213 -5.28 -1.52 -5.94
N VAL A 214 -5.41 -0.81 -4.82
CA VAL A 214 -4.96 0.58 -4.74
C VAL A 214 -3.52 0.62 -4.32
N VAL A 215 -2.68 1.25 -5.16
CA VAL A 215 -1.25 1.40 -4.92
C VAL A 215 -0.92 2.86 -4.62
N GLU A 216 -0.21 3.13 -3.53
CA GLU A 216 0.31 4.46 -3.26
C GLU A 216 1.57 4.71 -4.12
N VAL A 217 1.50 5.72 -4.98
CA VAL A 217 2.66 6.22 -5.73
C VAL A 217 3.22 7.39 -4.94
N ILE A 218 4.47 7.26 -4.50
CA ILE A 218 5.08 8.17 -3.53
C ILE A 218 6.47 8.61 -3.99
N ARG A 219 6.82 9.86 -3.74
CA ARG A 219 8.19 10.33 -3.95
C ARG A 219 9.14 9.80 -2.89
N GLU A 220 10.36 9.49 -3.30
CA GLU A 220 11.44 8.99 -2.42
C GLU A 220 11.66 9.90 -1.19
N ASP A 221 11.56 11.22 -1.36
CA ASP A 221 11.79 12.20 -0.30
C ASP A 221 10.63 12.34 0.71
N PHE A 222 9.43 11.88 0.36
CA PHE A 222 8.26 11.87 1.25
C PHE A 222 8.01 10.51 1.91
N LEU A 223 8.74 9.47 1.50
CA LEU A 223 8.51 8.08 1.92
C LEU A 223 8.49 7.92 3.45
N LEU A 224 9.52 8.44 4.13
CA LEU A 224 9.65 8.28 5.59
C LEU A 224 8.51 8.95 6.35
N GLU A 225 8.12 10.15 5.94
CA GLU A 225 7.01 10.88 6.56
C GLU A 225 5.70 10.08 6.42
N ARG A 226 5.45 9.50 5.23
CA ARG A 226 4.24 8.70 4.99
C ARG A 226 4.22 7.42 5.82
N LEU A 227 5.32 6.68 5.87
CA LEU A 227 5.42 5.44 6.66
C LEU A 227 5.24 5.73 8.15
N ASP A 228 5.82 6.83 8.64
CA ASP A 228 5.65 7.26 10.04
C ASP A 228 4.18 7.63 10.35
N SER A 229 3.51 8.34 9.43
CA SER A 229 2.08 8.63 9.55
C SER A 229 1.24 7.35 9.67
N ILE A 230 1.54 6.32 8.88
CA ILE A 230 0.86 5.01 8.94
C ILE A 230 1.18 4.30 10.26
N ARG A 231 2.43 4.35 10.73
CA ARG A 231 2.82 3.79 12.04
C ARG A 231 2.02 4.42 13.18
N VAL A 232 1.86 5.74 13.18
CA VAL A 232 1.07 6.46 14.19
C VAL A 232 -0.40 6.01 14.17
N GLN A 233 -0.96 5.72 12.98
CA GLN A 233 -2.30 5.15 12.86
C GLN A 233 -2.36 3.73 13.45
N ASP A 234 -1.39 2.87 13.13
CA ASP A 234 -1.31 1.51 13.69
C ASP A 234 -1.26 1.52 15.22
N ASP A 235 -0.42 2.37 15.80
CA ASP A 235 -0.29 2.53 17.26
C ASP A 235 -1.61 2.94 17.92
N ALA A 236 -2.38 3.80 17.25
CA ALA A 236 -3.69 4.27 17.72
C ALA A 236 -4.77 3.18 17.62
N ILE A 237 -4.79 2.43 16.51
CA ILE A 237 -5.71 1.30 16.31
C ILE A 237 -5.41 0.20 17.33
N GLU A 238 -4.13 -0.14 17.54
CA GLU A 238 -3.70 -1.14 18.53
C GLU A 238 -4.16 -0.76 19.95
N ALA A 239 -4.07 0.53 20.30
CA ALA A 239 -4.55 1.04 21.58
C ALA A 239 -6.03 0.75 21.81
N ARG A 240 -6.84 0.98 20.78
CA ARG A 240 -8.29 0.77 20.83
C ARG A 240 -8.63 -0.71 20.88
N ILE A 241 -7.99 -1.55 20.06
CA ILE A 241 -8.19 -3.01 20.10
C ILE A 241 -7.87 -3.55 21.49
N HIS A 242 -6.77 -3.10 22.11
CA HIS A 242 -6.41 -3.51 23.46
C HIS A 242 -7.41 -3.07 24.52
N ALA A 243 -7.94 -1.85 24.43
CA ALA A 243 -9.00 -1.39 25.33
C ALA A 243 -10.26 -2.26 25.22
N ILE A 244 -10.66 -2.64 23.99
CA ILE A 244 -11.78 -3.56 23.76
C ILE A 244 -11.49 -4.94 24.37
N LYS A 245 -10.27 -5.45 24.19
CA LYS A 245 -9.85 -6.75 24.71
C LYS A 245 -9.92 -6.80 26.24
N LEU A 246 -9.43 -5.77 26.92
CA LEU A 246 -9.52 -5.67 28.39
C LEU A 246 -10.97 -5.63 28.88
N GLY A 247 -11.91 -5.10 28.10
CA GLY A 247 -13.34 -5.15 28.42
C GLY A 247 -13.98 -6.52 28.21
N HIS A 248 -13.34 -7.42 27.45
CA HIS A 248 -13.81 -8.78 27.17
C HIS A 248 -13.20 -9.84 28.09
N GLU A 249 -12.02 -9.57 28.66
CA GLU A 249 -11.43 -10.40 29.70
C GLU A 249 -12.06 -9.99 31.05
N PRO A 250 -12.98 -10.78 31.64
CA PRO A 250 -13.47 -10.48 32.98
C PRO A 250 -12.28 -10.46 33.94
N GLU A 251 -12.31 -9.56 34.94
CA GLU A 251 -11.34 -9.56 36.04
C GLU A 251 -11.15 -11.00 36.51
N ALA A 252 -9.94 -11.52 36.35
CA ALA A 252 -9.60 -12.81 36.92
C ALA A 252 -9.59 -12.63 38.44
N ASP A 253 -10.70 -12.99 39.07
CA ASP A 253 -10.83 -13.19 40.53
C ASP A 253 -9.75 -14.14 41.06
#